data_AF-A0A2L0VM72-F1
#
_entry.id   AF-A0A2L0VM72-F1
#
_cell.length_a   1.000
_cell.length_b   1.000
_cell.length_c   1.000
_cell.angle_alpha   90.00
_cell.angle_beta   90.00
_cell.angle_gamma   90.00
#
_symmetry.space_group_name_H-M   'P 1'
#
loop_
_entity.id
_entity.type
_entity.pdbx_description
1 polymer ?
#
loop_
_entity_poly.entity_id
_entity_poly.type
_entity_poly.pdbx_seq_one_letter_code
_entity_poly.pdbx_strand_id
1 'polypeptide(L)'
;MGYRNKTYVIFDGDNDMWAYAYMKGWNQNKKIDFNFNDAHDLNTITNASSEANTKRKLRERFSTAKQAVVLIGESTKNLYRFVRWEIEVCQTLGLPVVAVNLNKMRRYDADLCPPILRDADAVHVSFNARIIKHALDDFCTSYSKYQGKGDNWHYKEQVYKDLGL
;
A
#
# COMPACT_ATOMS: atom_id res chain seq x y z
N MET A 1 -10.11 -22.95 5.97
CA MET A 1 -9.21 -22.17 5.11
C MET A 1 -9.66 -20.71 5.17
N GLY A 2 -8.95 -19.84 5.90
CA GLY A 2 -9.37 -18.43 6.03
C GLY A 2 -9.21 -17.71 4.70
N TYR A 3 -10.29 -17.24 4.10
CA TYR A 3 -10.23 -16.51 2.83
C TYR A 3 -9.54 -15.16 3.05
N ARG A 4 -8.37 -14.97 2.42
CA ARG A 4 -7.72 -13.65 2.33
C ARG A 4 -8.40 -12.86 1.23
N ASN A 5 -9.19 -11.86 1.61
CA ASN A 5 -9.93 -11.04 0.65
C ASN A 5 -9.70 -9.53 0.83
N LYS A 6 -8.91 -9.12 1.83
CA LYS A 6 -8.75 -7.71 2.18
C LYS A 6 -7.52 -7.07 1.55
N THR A 7 -7.61 -5.76 1.31
CA THR A 7 -6.49 -4.92 0.88
C THR A 7 -6.07 -4.05 2.05
N TYR A 8 -4.83 -4.22 2.51
CA TYR A 8 -4.28 -3.43 3.59
C TYR A 8 -3.71 -2.10 3.06
N VAL A 9 -3.94 -0.97 3.73
CA VAL A 9 -3.39 0.33 3.31
C VAL A 9 -2.43 0.84 4.37
N ILE A 10 -1.22 1.16 3.91
CA ILE A 10 -0.13 1.73 4.70
C ILE A 10 0.02 3.18 4.26
N PHE A 11 0.01 4.12 5.19
CA PHE A 11 0.11 5.55 4.89
C PHE A 11 0.60 6.33 6.11
N ASP A 12 0.96 7.60 5.93
CA ASP A 12 1.21 8.51 7.05
C ASP A 12 -0.12 8.97 7.68
N GLY A 13 -0.43 8.48 8.87
CA GLY A 13 -1.64 8.88 9.62
C GLY A 13 -1.74 10.38 9.95
N ASP A 14 -0.61 11.09 10.03
CA ASP A 14 -0.59 12.50 10.41
C ASP A 14 -0.74 13.41 9.18
N ASN A 15 -0.09 13.07 8.07
CA ASN A 15 -0.04 13.94 6.88
C ASN A 15 -0.89 13.45 5.68
N ASP A 16 -1.13 12.14 5.56
CA ASP A 16 -1.74 11.53 4.36
C ASP A 16 -3.15 10.97 4.61
N MET A 17 -3.76 11.27 5.76
CA MET A 17 -5.12 10.82 6.09
C MET A 17 -6.17 11.27 5.07
N TRP A 18 -5.94 12.42 4.41
CA TRP A 18 -6.78 12.90 3.32
C TRP A 18 -6.82 11.89 2.15
N ALA A 19 -5.67 11.33 1.77
CA ALA A 19 -5.58 10.40 0.65
C ALA A 19 -6.35 9.10 0.96
N TYR A 20 -6.24 8.62 2.20
CA TYR A 20 -7.06 7.50 2.67
C TYR A 20 -8.56 7.82 2.65
N ALA A 21 -8.98 9.03 3.04
CA ALA A 21 -10.37 9.46 2.97
C ALA A 21 -10.91 9.47 1.51
N TYR A 22 -10.10 9.93 0.54
CA TYR A 22 -10.45 9.84 -0.88
C TYR A 22 -10.63 8.40 -1.35
N MET A 23 -9.73 7.50 -0.96
CA MET A 23 -9.84 6.08 -1.29
C MET A 23 -11.12 5.45 -0.72
N LYS A 24 -11.50 5.81 0.51
CA LYS A 24 -12.81 5.40 1.10
C LYS A 24 -13.99 5.90 0.27
N GLY A 25 -13.95 7.15 -0.19
CA GLY A 25 -14.97 7.71 -1.08
C GLY A 25 -15.06 6.99 -2.42
N TRP A 26 -13.93 6.57 -2.99
CA TRP A 26 -13.91 5.77 -4.23
C TRP A 26 -14.51 4.38 -4.04
N ASN A 27 -14.27 3.73 -2.89
CA ASN A 27 -14.88 2.43 -2.57
C ASN A 27 -16.41 2.53 -2.62
N GLN A 28 -16.98 3.50 -1.88
CA GLN A 28 -18.42 3.70 -1.78
C GLN A 28 -19.07 4.02 -3.14
N ASN A 29 -18.41 4.84 -3.96
CA ASN A 29 -19.00 5.32 -5.21
C ASN A 29 -18.75 4.39 -6.42
N LYS A 30 -17.63 3.63 -6.43
CA LYS A 30 -17.21 2.83 -7.59
C LYS A 30 -17.26 1.31 -7.38
N LYS A 31 -17.81 0.83 -6.26
CA LYS A 31 -17.84 -0.60 -5.87
C LYS A 31 -16.46 -1.27 -5.99
N ILE A 32 -15.40 -0.51 -5.72
CA ILE A 32 -14.06 -1.08 -5.68
C ILE A 32 -13.91 -1.58 -4.26
N ASP A 33 -14.09 -2.88 -4.02
CA ASP A 33 -14.09 -3.50 -2.69
C ASP A 33 -12.71 -3.35 -2.03
N PHE A 34 -12.51 -2.17 -1.46
CA PHE A 34 -11.37 -1.85 -0.67
C PHE A 34 -11.75 -2.08 0.79
N ASN A 35 -11.60 -3.32 1.24
CA ASN A 35 -11.79 -3.66 2.65
C ASN A 35 -10.58 -3.15 3.46
N PHE A 36 -10.55 -1.83 3.67
CA PHE A 36 -9.49 -1.13 4.36
C PHE A 36 -9.52 -1.41 5.85
N ASN A 37 -8.42 -1.92 6.40
CA ASN A 37 -8.18 -1.91 7.83
C ASN A 37 -7.33 -0.68 8.15
N ASP A 38 -7.89 0.29 8.86
CA ASP A 38 -7.18 1.49 9.29
C ASP A 38 -6.19 1.14 10.41
N ALA A 39 -4.89 1.21 10.13
CA ALA A 39 -3.84 0.98 11.12
C ALA A 39 -3.79 2.09 12.20
N HIS A 40 -4.30 3.28 11.86
CA HIS A 40 -4.18 4.52 12.62
C HIS A 40 -5.40 4.84 13.51
N ASP A 41 -6.50 4.09 13.40
CA ASP A 41 -7.62 4.12 14.38
C ASP A 41 -7.18 3.62 15.78
N LEU A 42 -5.92 3.21 15.93
CA LEU A 42 -5.31 2.80 17.20
C LEU A 42 -4.43 3.91 17.83
N ASN A 43 -4.35 5.10 17.22
CA ASN A 43 -3.45 6.17 17.65
C ASN A 43 -3.94 6.95 18.88
N THR A 44 -3.84 6.30 20.04
CA THR A 44 -3.55 6.98 21.31
C THR A 44 -2.46 6.17 22.01
N ILE A 45 -1.22 6.28 21.53
CA ILE A 45 -0.10 5.45 22.02
C ILE A 45 1.06 6.32 22.47
N THR A 46 1.14 6.51 23.79
CA THR A 46 2.24 7.21 24.47
C THR A 46 3.34 6.28 25.01
N ASN A 47 3.17 4.94 24.97
CA ASN A 47 4.06 3.98 25.66
C ASN A 47 4.52 2.76 24.79
N ALA A 48 5.73 2.23 25.07
CA ALA A 48 6.32 1.08 24.37
C ALA A 48 5.56 -0.26 24.55
N SER A 49 4.93 -0.48 25.71
CA SER A 49 3.99 -1.60 25.95
C SER A 49 2.80 -1.57 24.97
N SER A 50 2.35 -0.39 24.59
CA SER A 50 1.27 -0.20 23.64
C SER A 50 1.72 -0.47 22.20
N GLU A 51 2.99 -0.23 21.85
CA GLU A 51 3.51 -0.48 20.50
C GLU A 51 3.51 -1.98 20.16
N ALA A 52 4.03 -2.84 21.04
CA ALA A 52 4.04 -4.29 20.82
C ALA A 52 2.62 -4.86 20.70
N ASN A 53 1.69 -4.36 21.53
CA ASN A 53 0.27 -4.73 21.45
C ASN A 53 -0.38 -4.25 20.14
N THR A 54 -0.05 -3.05 19.66
CA THR A 54 -0.54 -2.53 18.38
C THR A 54 0.02 -3.34 17.22
N LYS A 55 1.33 -3.61 17.18
CA LYS A 55 1.94 -4.48 16.16
C LYS A 55 1.32 -5.88 16.16
N ARG A 56 0.95 -6.43 17.32
CA ARG A 56 0.19 -7.70 17.40
C ARG A 56 -1.17 -7.60 16.71
N LYS A 57 -1.97 -6.57 17.03
CA LYS A 57 -3.28 -6.34 16.39
C LYS A 57 -3.16 -6.10 14.88
N LEU A 58 -2.15 -5.35 14.45
CA LEU A 58 -1.90 -5.12 13.03
C LEU A 58 -1.51 -6.44 12.32
N ARG A 59 -0.69 -7.29 12.94
CA ARG A 59 -0.37 -8.63 12.41
C ARG A 59 -1.61 -9.51 12.23
N GLU A 60 -2.54 -9.50 13.17
CA GLU A 60 -3.81 -10.23 13.04
C GLU A 60 -4.59 -9.74 11.80
N ARG A 61 -4.58 -8.44 11.53
CA ARG A 61 -5.21 -7.87 10.33
C ARG A 61 -4.48 -8.29 9.05
N PHE A 62 -3.15 -8.26 9.04
CA PHE A 62 -2.33 -8.74 7.92
C PHE A 62 -2.59 -10.20 7.58
N SER A 63 -2.94 -11.04 8.56
CA SER A 63 -3.25 -12.47 8.31
C SER A 63 -4.42 -12.67 7.33
N THR A 64 -5.33 -11.69 7.26
CA THR A 64 -6.51 -11.67 6.38
C THR A 64 -6.28 -10.90 5.07
N ALA A 65 -5.16 -10.19 4.95
CA ALA A 65 -4.84 -9.40 3.76
C ALA A 65 -4.32 -10.30 2.64
N LYS A 66 -4.83 -10.09 1.42
CA LYS A 66 -4.31 -10.72 0.19
C LYS A 66 -3.28 -9.85 -0.53
N GLN A 67 -3.34 -8.55 -0.34
CA GLN A 67 -2.51 -7.55 -1.00
C GLN A 67 -2.42 -6.29 -0.16
N ALA A 68 -1.42 -5.44 -0.43
CA ALA A 68 -1.22 -4.19 0.26
C ALA A 68 -1.06 -3.02 -0.71
N VAL A 69 -1.49 -1.85 -0.26
CA VAL A 69 -1.30 -0.56 -0.91
C VAL A 69 -0.49 0.32 0.03
N VAL A 70 0.59 0.93 -0.46
CA VAL A 70 1.38 1.90 0.29
C VAL A 70 1.18 3.27 -0.34
N LEU A 71 0.63 4.22 0.41
CA LEU A 71 0.56 5.62 0.00
C LEU A 71 1.90 6.29 0.33
N ILE A 72 2.52 6.87 -0.69
CA ILE A 72 3.82 7.55 -0.59
C ILE A 72 3.58 9.05 -0.71
N GLY A 73 3.52 9.71 0.44
CA GLY A 73 3.54 11.15 0.63
C GLY A 73 4.94 11.71 0.88
N GLU A 74 5.00 12.97 1.29
CA GLU A 74 6.26 13.74 1.41
C GLU A 74 7.17 13.24 2.55
N SER A 75 6.57 12.77 3.64
CA SER A 75 7.23 12.31 4.86
C SER A 75 7.43 10.79 4.91
N THR A 76 6.79 10.02 4.03
CA THR A 76 6.65 8.56 4.17
C THR A 76 8.00 7.84 4.26
N LYS A 77 9.02 8.28 3.52
CA LYS A 77 10.39 7.72 3.61
C LYS A 77 11.01 7.77 5.02
N ASN A 78 10.56 8.70 5.86
CA ASN A 78 11.11 8.94 7.20
C ASN A 78 10.34 8.18 8.29
N LEU A 79 9.28 7.45 7.95
CA LEU A 79 8.41 6.76 8.90
C LEU A 79 8.89 5.34 9.20
N TYR A 80 9.86 5.23 10.10
CA TYR A 80 10.52 3.96 10.44
C TYR A 80 9.77 3.09 11.46
N ARG A 81 8.84 3.66 12.24
CA ARG A 81 8.23 2.96 13.39
C ARG A 81 7.13 1.97 12.99
N PHE A 82 6.14 2.46 12.24
CA PHE A 82 4.97 1.69 11.83
C PHE A 82 5.01 1.41 10.33
N VAL A 83 5.05 2.43 9.47
CA VAL A 83 5.04 2.26 8.01
C VAL A 83 6.12 1.31 7.51
N ARG A 84 7.39 1.51 7.91
CA ARG A 84 8.46 0.55 7.56
C ARG A 84 8.17 -0.86 8.05
N TRP A 85 7.76 -1.01 9.30
CA TRP A 85 7.45 -2.31 9.88
C TRP A 85 6.28 -3.01 9.16
N GLU A 86 5.27 -2.25 8.72
CA GLU A 86 4.14 -2.79 7.93
C GLU A 86 4.61 -3.28 6.56
N ILE A 87 5.52 -2.56 5.91
CA ILE A 87 6.14 -2.99 4.66
C ILE A 87 6.98 -4.27 4.87
N GLU A 88 7.76 -4.34 5.97
CA GLU A 88 8.51 -5.56 6.34
C GLU A 88 7.57 -6.76 6.52
N VAL A 89 6.40 -6.56 7.13
CA VAL A 89 5.39 -7.60 7.28
C VAL A 89 4.84 -8.05 5.92
N CYS A 90 4.54 -7.13 5.01
CA CYS A 90 4.13 -7.46 3.64
C CYS A 90 5.16 -8.32 2.91
N GLN A 91 6.43 -7.94 2.98
CA GLN A 91 7.53 -8.68 2.37
C GLN A 91 7.68 -10.08 2.98
N THR A 92 7.62 -10.18 4.31
CA THR A 92 7.71 -11.46 5.03
C THR A 92 6.56 -12.41 4.66
N LEU A 93 5.36 -11.85 4.46
CA LEU A 93 4.17 -12.62 4.08
C LEU A 93 4.06 -12.89 2.57
N GLY A 94 4.98 -12.35 1.76
CA GLY A 94 4.94 -12.45 0.30
C GLY A 94 3.71 -11.78 -0.30
N LEU A 95 3.21 -10.70 0.31
CA LEU A 95 2.03 -9.99 -0.20
C LEU A 95 2.44 -9.05 -1.34
N PRO A 96 1.70 -9.01 -2.46
CA PRO A 96 1.93 -8.01 -3.48
C PRO A 96 1.69 -6.61 -2.93
N VAL A 97 2.62 -5.69 -3.24
CA VAL A 97 2.55 -4.29 -2.83
C VAL A 97 2.35 -3.39 -4.04
N VAL A 98 1.30 -2.56 -3.97
CA VAL A 98 1.05 -1.45 -4.89
C VAL A 98 1.50 -0.16 -4.20
N ALA A 99 2.61 0.40 -4.66
CA ALA A 99 3.15 1.68 -4.20
C ALA A 99 2.49 2.83 -4.96
N VAL A 100 1.75 3.68 -4.25
CA VAL A 100 0.96 4.76 -4.83
C VAL A 100 1.58 6.09 -4.46
N ASN A 101 2.14 6.79 -5.45
CA ASN A 101 2.78 8.07 -5.21
C ASN A 101 1.74 9.20 -5.20
N LEU A 102 1.65 9.92 -4.08
CA LEU A 102 0.73 11.06 -3.90
C LEU A 102 1.16 12.28 -4.73
N ASN A 103 2.44 12.40 -5.07
CA ASN A 103 2.97 13.40 -6.00
C ASN A 103 2.63 13.11 -7.49
N LYS A 104 1.78 12.12 -7.77
CA LYS A 104 1.31 11.70 -9.10
C LYS A 104 2.38 11.05 -9.99
N MET A 105 3.56 10.76 -9.48
CA MET A 105 4.55 10.02 -10.25
C MET A 105 4.06 8.59 -10.57
N ARG A 106 4.38 8.14 -11.78
CA ARG A 106 3.97 6.85 -12.34
C ARG A 106 5.05 5.76 -12.19
N ARG A 107 6.14 6.05 -11.48
CA ARG A 107 7.35 5.23 -11.34
C ARG A 107 7.91 5.36 -9.92
N TYR A 108 8.92 4.56 -9.59
CA TYR A 108 9.65 4.67 -8.32
C TYR A 108 10.19 6.08 -8.10
N ASP A 109 10.00 6.58 -6.89
CA ASP A 109 10.45 7.88 -6.43
C ASP A 109 11.62 7.68 -5.45
N ALA A 110 12.84 7.96 -5.87
CA ALA A 110 14.02 7.80 -5.01
C ALA A 110 14.03 8.78 -3.82
N ASP A 111 13.30 9.89 -3.92
CA ASP A 111 13.31 10.98 -2.94
C ASP A 111 12.22 10.79 -1.87
N LEU A 112 11.08 10.19 -2.19
CA LEU A 112 9.95 10.04 -1.26
C LEU A 112 9.63 8.59 -0.90
N CYS A 113 9.99 7.62 -1.74
CA CYS A 113 9.67 6.22 -1.47
C CYS A 113 10.55 5.68 -0.34
N PRO A 114 9.98 4.98 0.65
CA PRO A 114 10.74 4.27 1.66
C PRO A 114 11.81 3.36 1.02
N PRO A 115 13.09 3.43 1.46
CA PRO A 115 14.17 2.64 0.87
C PRO A 115 13.92 1.13 0.88
N ILE A 116 13.10 0.65 1.81
CA ILE A 116 12.73 -0.76 1.92
C ILE A 116 11.88 -1.27 0.73
N LEU A 117 11.22 -0.38 0.00
CA LEU A 117 10.47 -0.73 -1.21
C LEU A 117 11.34 -0.74 -2.48
N ARG A 118 12.58 -0.26 -2.39
CA ARG A 118 13.52 -0.34 -3.51
C ARG A 118 13.79 -1.80 -3.82
N ASP A 119 13.59 -2.18 -5.08
CA ASP A 119 13.86 -3.52 -5.61
C ASP A 119 13.05 -4.60 -4.85
N ALA A 120 11.87 -4.22 -4.34
CA ALA A 120 11.02 -5.09 -3.52
C ALA A 120 9.90 -5.78 -4.33
N ASP A 121 10.03 -5.82 -5.66
CA ASP A 121 8.98 -6.29 -6.58
C ASP A 121 7.63 -5.58 -6.33
N ALA A 122 7.66 -4.28 -6.04
CA ALA A 122 6.45 -3.47 -5.90
C ALA A 122 6.11 -2.77 -7.23
N VAL A 123 4.82 -2.56 -7.49
CA VAL A 123 4.38 -1.74 -8.64
C VAL A 123 4.10 -0.31 -8.21
N HIS A 124 4.73 0.64 -8.88
CA HIS A 124 4.59 2.07 -8.64
C HIS A 124 3.57 2.69 -9.58
N VAL A 125 2.58 3.39 -9.01
CA VAL A 125 1.49 4.05 -9.76
C VAL A 125 1.19 5.43 -9.21
N SER A 126 0.57 6.29 -10.03
CA SER A 126 0.09 7.59 -9.58
C SER A 126 -1.17 7.46 -8.70
N PHE A 127 -1.41 8.40 -7.80
CA PHE A 127 -2.64 8.48 -6.99
C PHE A 127 -3.90 8.77 -7.83
N ASN A 128 -4.46 7.72 -8.46
CA ASN A 128 -5.72 7.76 -9.19
C ASN A 128 -6.48 6.43 -9.07
N ALA A 129 -7.78 6.49 -8.80
CA ALA A 129 -8.64 5.32 -8.61
C ALA A 129 -8.54 4.27 -9.73
N ARG A 130 -8.46 4.69 -11.01
CA ARG A 130 -8.49 3.76 -12.16
C ARG A 130 -7.21 2.95 -12.25
N ILE A 131 -6.04 3.58 -12.13
CA ILE A 131 -4.76 2.87 -12.18
C ILE A 131 -4.50 2.03 -10.92
N ILE A 132 -4.91 2.52 -9.75
CA ILE A 132 -4.80 1.74 -8.50
C ILE A 132 -5.65 0.48 -8.62
N LYS A 133 -6.90 0.59 -9.08
CA LYS A 133 -7.75 -0.58 -9.33
C LYS A 133 -7.10 -1.54 -10.33
N HIS A 134 -6.63 -1.02 -11.46
CA HIS A 134 -5.96 -1.82 -12.48
C HIS A 134 -4.76 -2.59 -11.89
N ALA A 135 -3.91 -1.93 -11.09
CA ALA A 135 -2.80 -2.56 -10.39
C ALA A 135 -3.24 -3.69 -9.46
N LEU A 136 -4.32 -3.46 -8.72
CA LEU A 136 -4.86 -4.45 -7.78
C LEU A 136 -5.49 -5.66 -8.49
N ASP A 137 -6.03 -5.49 -9.69
CA ASP A 137 -6.66 -6.55 -10.47
C ASP A 137 -5.65 -7.30 -11.37
N ASP A 138 -4.65 -6.61 -11.92
CA ASP A 138 -3.65 -7.18 -12.84
C ASP A 138 -2.38 -7.63 -12.12
N PHE A 139 -1.68 -6.68 -11.49
CA PHE A 139 -0.38 -6.94 -10.87
C PHE A 139 -0.50 -7.87 -9.67
N CYS A 140 -1.43 -7.61 -8.73
CA CYS A 140 -1.58 -8.46 -7.54
C CYS A 140 -2.03 -9.89 -7.91
N THR A 141 -2.87 -10.05 -8.93
CA THR A 141 -3.32 -11.37 -9.41
C THR A 141 -2.18 -12.14 -10.07
N SER A 142 -1.27 -11.43 -10.76
CA SER A 142 -0.11 -12.01 -11.44
C SER A 142 1.18 -11.96 -10.62
N TYR A 143 1.12 -11.69 -9.31
CA TYR A 143 2.29 -11.38 -8.49
C TYR A 143 3.38 -12.46 -8.51
N SER A 144 3.00 -13.73 -8.60
CA SER A 144 3.94 -14.86 -8.68
C SER A 144 4.91 -14.78 -9.87
N LYS A 145 4.57 -14.02 -10.93
CA LYS A 145 5.44 -13.77 -12.09
C LYS A 145 6.48 -12.68 -11.84
N TYR A 146 6.26 -11.85 -10.83
CA TYR A 146 7.09 -10.70 -10.48
C TYR A 146 7.99 -11.00 -9.29
N GLN A 147 7.50 -11.82 -8.34
CA GLN A 147 8.22 -12.17 -7.12
C GLN A 147 9.62 -12.76 -7.38
N GLY A 148 10.61 -12.22 -6.68
CA GLY A 148 12.01 -12.68 -6.72
C GLY A 148 12.85 -12.08 -7.84
N LYS A 149 12.32 -11.09 -8.57
CA LYS A 149 13.05 -10.38 -9.64
C LYS A 149 13.82 -9.17 -9.11
N GLY A 150 13.35 -8.60 -8.00
CA GLY A 150 13.96 -7.43 -7.37
C GLY A 150 13.85 -6.17 -8.23
N ASP A 151 12.68 -5.89 -8.80
CA ASP A 151 12.49 -4.73 -9.69
C ASP A 151 11.47 -3.72 -9.13
N ASN A 152 11.55 -2.48 -9.61
CA ASN A 152 10.61 -1.40 -9.32
C ASN A 152 9.62 -1.27 -10.48
N TRP A 153 8.61 -2.14 -10.47
CA TRP A 153 7.64 -2.27 -11.55
C TRP A 153 6.84 -0.97 -11.75
N HIS A 154 6.49 -0.68 -12.99
CA HIS A 154 5.60 0.44 -13.34
C HIS A 154 4.85 0.14 -14.63
N TYR A 155 3.70 0.78 -14.81
CA TYR A 155 2.92 0.65 -16.04
C TYR A 155 3.42 1.58 -17.14
N LYS A 156 3.38 1.09 -18.38
CA LYS A 156 3.67 1.87 -19.58
C LYS A 156 2.64 2.99 -19.76
N GLU A 157 3.02 4.06 -20.45
CA GLU A 157 2.16 5.21 -20.73
C GLU A 157 0.84 4.81 -21.42
N GLN A 158 0.87 3.81 -22.29
CA GLN A 158 -0.33 3.33 -22.98
C GLN A 158 -1.43 2.87 -22.01
N VAL A 159 -1.06 2.20 -20.92
CA VAL A 159 -2.03 1.75 -19.90
C VAL A 159 -2.73 2.95 -19.27
N TYR A 160 -2.02 4.05 -19.03
CA TYR A 160 -2.62 5.27 -18.51
C TYR A 160 -3.58 5.91 -19.54
N LYS A 161 -3.19 5.96 -20.81
CA LYS A 161 -4.03 6.45 -21.91
C LYS A 161 -5.32 5.63 -22.06
N ASP A 162 -5.22 4.31 -22.01
CA ASP A 162 -6.37 3.39 -22.11
C ASP A 162 -7.34 3.57 -20.93
N LEU A 163 -6.82 3.93 -19.76
CA LEU A 163 -7.61 4.29 -18.58
C LEU A 163 -8.10 5.75 -18.59
N GLY A 164 -7.75 6.54 -19.61
CA GLY A 164 -8.08 7.96 -19.75
C GLY A 164 -7.41 8.86 -18.71
N LEU A 165 -6.13 8.62 -18.42
CA LEU A 165 -5.31 9.29 -17.39
C LEU A 165 -4.01 9.94 -17.89
#